data_AF-A0A7J8XN62-F1
#
_entry.id   AF-A0A7J8XN62-F1
#
_cell.length_a   1.000
_cell.length_b   1.000
_cell.length_c   1.000
_cell.angle_alpha   90.00
_cell.angle_beta   90.00
_cell.angle_gamma   90.00
#
_symmetry.space_group_name_H-M   'P 1'
#
loop_
_entity.id
_entity.type
_entity.pdbx_description
1 polymer ?
#
loop_
_entity_poly.entity_id
_entity_poly.type
_entity_poly.pdbx_seq_one_letter_code
_entity_poly.pdbx_strand_id
1 'polypeptide(L)' 'MVALSTGWFNYKKRCLKYINIHGNGKSVKAKVVDECDSRMGCDSVHDYQPPCPNNIVDASKAIWKALGFLEKNWGEMDIY' A
#
# COMPACT_ATOMS: atom_id res chain seq x y z
N MET A 1 -6.73 4.04 -4.16
CA MET A 1 -6.15 4.62 -2.92
C MET A 1 -5.13 3.66 -2.36
N VAL A 2 -4.24 4.13 -1.49
CA VAL A 2 -3.17 3.31 -0.90
C VAL A 2 -3.04 3.54 0.61
N ALA A 3 -2.57 2.52 1.32
CA ALA A 3 -1.98 2.63 2.64
C ALA A 3 -0.45 2.56 2.54
N LEU A 4 0.26 3.23 3.45
CA LEU A 4 1.71 3.20 3.50
C LEU A 4 2.16 2.57 4.81
N SER A 5 3.24 1.77 4.77
CA SER A 5 3.92 1.33 6.00
C SER A 5 4.19 2.51 6.94
N THR A 6 4.14 2.28 8.25
CA THR A 6 4.25 3.32 9.29
C THR A 6 5.37 4.32 9.05
N GLY A 7 6.58 3.85 8.68
CA GLY A 7 7.72 4.72 8.38
C GLY A 7 7.46 5.69 7.22
N TRP A 8 6.83 5.21 6.14
CA TRP A 8 6.49 6.02 4.98
C TRP A 8 5.24 6.88 5.18
N PHE A 9 4.26 6.38 5.94
CA PHE A 9 3.08 7.16 6.33
C PHE A 9 3.46 8.41 7.15
N ASN A 10 4.53 8.28 7.94
CA ASN A 10 5.24 9.36 8.62
C ASN A 10 4.30 10.21 9.47
N TYR A 11 3.66 9.59 10.47
CA TYR A 11 2.77 10.27 11.42
C TYR A 11 1.71 11.13 10.72
N LYS A 12 1.01 10.55 9.74
CA LYS A 12 -0.03 11.21 8.91
C LYS A 12 0.48 12.37 8.03
N LYS A 13 1.78 12.66 7.96
CA LYS A 13 2.30 13.74 7.07
C LYS A 13 2.03 13.48 5.59
N ARG A 14 1.91 12.20 5.20
CA ARG A 14 1.51 11.82 3.84
C ARG A 14 0.00 11.59 3.66
N CYS A 15 -0.80 11.69 4.73
CA CYS A 15 -2.24 11.48 4.66
C CYS A 15 -2.90 12.48 3.70
N LEU A 16 -3.82 11.98 2.88
CA LEU A 16 -4.52 12.70 1.82
C LEU A 16 -3.61 13.33 0.75
N LYS A 17 -2.31 13.05 0.77
CA LYS A 17 -1.38 13.43 -0.30
C LYS A 17 -1.37 12.37 -1.40
N TYR A 18 -0.88 12.78 -2.56
CA TYR A 18 -0.74 11.90 -3.71
C TYR A 18 0.70 11.42 -3.84
N ILE A 19 0.86 10.18 -4.24
CA ILE A 19 2.13 9.58 -4.66
C ILE A 19 1.98 9.03 -6.07
N ASN A 20 3.09 8.93 -6.80
CA ASN A 20 3.14 8.20 -8.06
C ASN A 20 3.71 6.81 -7.78
N ILE A 21 3.03 5.79 -8.29
CA ILE A 21 3.46 4.40 -8.21
C ILE A 21 3.86 3.98 -9.62
N HIS A 22 5.08 3.49 -9.78
CA HIS A 22 5.57 2.97 -11.06
C HIS A 22 5.67 1.45 -10.98
N GLY A 23 5.01 0.77 -11.92
CA GLY A 23 4.97 -0.68 -11.97
C GLY A 23 4.45 -1.17 -13.32
N ASN A 24 4.93 -2.31 -13.80
CA ASN A 24 4.52 -2.89 -15.09
C ASN A 24 4.63 -1.92 -16.29
N GLY A 25 5.66 -1.07 -16.28
CA GLY A 25 5.87 -0.04 -17.31
C GLY A 25 4.83 1.09 -17.31
N LYS A 26 3.94 1.15 -16.31
CA LYS A 26 2.93 2.20 -16.15
C LYS A 26 3.17 3.00 -14.87
N SER A 27 2.57 4.18 -14.81
CA SER A 27 2.55 5.01 -13.61
C SER A 27 1.12 5.36 -13.25
N VAL A 28 0.80 5.31 -11.96
CA VAL A 28 -0.52 5.66 -11.44
C VAL A 28 -0.38 6.61 -10.26
N LYS A 29 -1.14 7.69 -10.30
CA LYS A 29 -1.24 8.65 -9.19
C LYS A 29 -2.26 8.14 -8.17
N ALA A 30 -1.81 7.86 -6.95
CA ALA A 30 -2.63 7.30 -5.88
C ALA A 30 -2.70 8.24 -4.68
N LYS A 31 -3.89 8.37 -4.08
CA LYS A 31 -4.06 9.10 -2.82
C LYS A 31 -3.78 8.16 -1.65
N VAL A 32 -2.95 8.61 -0.72
CA VAL A 32 -2.69 7.96 0.57
C VAL A 32 -3.88 8.23 1.49
N VAL A 33 -4.50 7.19 2.00
CA VAL A 33 -5.69 7.29 2.85
C VAL A 33 -5.52 6.62 4.20
N ASP A 34 -4.54 5.73 4.35
CA ASP A 34 -4.39 4.92 5.54
C ASP A 34 -2.92 4.56 5.83
N GLU A 35 -2.72 3.97 7.00
CA GLU A 35 -1.46 3.40 7.48
C GLU A 35 -1.53 1.88 7.44
N CYS A 36 -0.48 1.24 6.92
CA CYS A 36 -0.25 -0.19 7.11
C CYS A 36 0.65 -0.31 8.35
N ASP A 37 0.06 -0.67 9.50
CA ASP A 37 0.76 -0.64 10.79
C ASP A 37 1.88 -1.68 10.82
N SER A 38 3.13 -1.21 10.90
CA SER A 38 4.33 -2.05 10.96
C SER A 38 4.89 -2.25 12.37
N ARG A 39 4.16 -1.80 13.40
CA ARG A 39 4.56 -1.84 14.82
C ARG A 39 3.76 -2.85 15.62
N MET A 40 2.47 -3.01 15.30
CA MET A 40 1.55 -3.89 16.02
C MET A 40 0.84 -4.87 15.09
N GLY A 41 0.38 -5.97 15.66
CA GLY A 41 -0.23 -7.10 14.97
C GLY A 41 -0.26 -8.32 15.88
N CYS A 42 -0.74 -9.45 15.37
CA CYS A 42 -0.91 -10.71 16.10
C CYS A 42 -1.83 -10.60 17.34
N ASP A 43 -2.77 -9.67 17.31
CA ASP A 43 -3.76 -9.44 18.37
C ASP A 43 -5.19 -9.46 17.80
N SER A 44 -6.19 -9.42 18.69
CA SER A 44 -7.60 -9.49 18.29
C SER A 44 -8.11 -8.27 17.54
N VAL A 45 -7.42 -7.12 17.62
CA VAL A 45 -7.80 -5.91 16.88
C VAL A 45 -7.34 -5.99 15.43
N HIS A 46 -6.24 -6.72 15.18
CA HIS A 46 -5.67 -6.94 13.85
C HIS A 46 -6.05 -8.31 13.25
N ASP A 47 -7.12 -8.96 13.74
CA ASP A 47 -7.55 -10.31 13.30
C ASP A 47 -6.41 -11.35 13.34
N TYR A 48 -5.48 -11.20 14.30
CA TYR A 48 -4.26 -11.99 14.45
C TYR A 48 -3.32 -11.98 13.22
N GLN A 49 -3.49 -11.03 12.31
CA GLN A 49 -2.57 -10.80 11.20
C GLN A 49 -1.25 -10.23 11.71
N PRO A 50 -0.10 -10.63 11.15
CA PRO A 50 1.19 -10.08 11.54
C PRO A 50 1.29 -8.59 11.21
N PRO A 51 2.20 -7.85 11.89
CA PRO A 51 2.49 -6.48 11.53
C PRO A 51 2.89 -6.34 10.05
N CYS A 52 2.52 -5.22 9.44
CA CYS A 52 2.88 -4.90 8.08
C CYS A 52 4.41 -4.78 7.92
N PRO A 53 5.01 -5.26 6.81
CA PRO A 53 6.40 -4.96 6.52
C PRO A 53 6.66 -3.45 6.35
N ASN A 54 7.91 -3.01 6.55
CA ASN A 54 8.26 -1.59 6.59
C ASN A 54 8.36 -0.89 5.21
N ASN A 55 8.22 -1.64 4.12
CA ASN A 55 8.44 -1.21 2.74
C ASN A 55 7.24 -1.51 1.82
N ILE A 56 6.02 -1.41 2.36
CA ILE A 56 4.78 -1.75 1.67
C ILE A 56 4.01 -0.49 1.27
N VAL A 57 3.50 -0.53 0.03
CA VAL A 57 2.42 0.33 -0.46
C VAL A 57 1.22 -0.57 -0.72
N ASP A 58 0.31 -0.68 0.25
CA ASP A 58 -0.87 -1.52 0.09
C ASP A 58 -1.89 -0.78 -0.78
N ALA A 59 -2.16 -1.34 -1.96
CA ALA A 59 -2.84 -0.65 -3.04
C ALA A 59 -4.21 -1.26 -3.34
N SER A 60 -5.24 -0.42 -3.42
CA SER A 60 -6.58 -0.86 -3.80
C SER A 60 -6.61 -1.55 -5.18
N LYS A 61 -7.57 -2.45 -5.39
CA LYS A 61 -7.85 -3.13 -6.68
C LYS A 61 -7.83 -2.21 -7.90
N ALA A 62 -8.30 -0.97 -7.77
CA ALA A 62 -8.30 0.02 -8.85
C ALA A 62 -6.87 0.42 -9.31
N ILE A 63 -5.90 0.48 -8.40
CA ILE A 63 -4.51 0.80 -8.72
C ILE A 63 -3.88 -0.36 -9.52
N TRP A 64 -4.09 -1.59 -9.09
CA TRP A 64 -3.64 -2.77 -9.84
C TRP A 64 -4.20 -2.82 -11.26
N LYS A 65 -5.49 -2.53 -11.44
CA LYS A 65 -6.11 -2.42 -12.78
C LYS A 65 -5.51 -1.30 -13.61
N ALA A 66 -5.26 -0.13 -13.01
CA ALA A 66 -4.65 1.01 -13.70
C ALA A 66 -3.19 0.74 -14.12
N LEU A 67 -2.45 -0.04 -13.33
CA LEU A 67 -1.12 -0.56 -13.68
C LEU A 67 -1.18 -1.68 -14.74
N GLY A 68 -2.38 -2.12 -15.14
CA GLY A 68 -2.57 -3.08 -16.23
C GLY A 68 -2.45 -4.55 -15.82
N PHE A 69 -2.57 -4.87 -14.54
CA PHE A 69 -2.57 -6.26 -14.08
C PHE A 69 -3.97 -6.89 -14.19
N LEU A 70 -3.98 -8.16 -14.62
CA LEU A 70 -5.14 -9.03 -14.51
C LEU A 70 -5.29 -9.51 -13.06
N GLU A 71 -6.52 -9.73 -12.59
CA GLU A 71 -6.79 -10.11 -11.18
C GLU A 71 -6.06 -11.39 -10.76
N LYS A 72 -5.85 -12.33 -11.69
CA LYS A 72 -5.09 -13.56 -11.47
C LYS A 72 -3.59 -13.35 -11.18
N ASN A 73 -3.07 -12.15 -11.45
CA ASN A 73 -1.67 -11.77 -11.24
C ASN A 73 -1.51 -10.83 -10.04
N TRP A 74 -2.55 -10.65 -9.22
CA TRP A 74 -2.47 -9.83 -8.01
C TRP A 74 -1.83 -10.62 -6.88
N GLY A 75 -1.16 -9.90 -5.99
CA GLY A 75 -0.37 -10.44 -4.89
C GLY A 75 0.60 -9.35 -4.46
N GLU A 76 1.89 -9.60 -4.64
CA GLU A 76 2.95 -8.65 -4.36
C GLU A 76 3.77 -8.39 -5.62
N MET A 77 4.30 -7.18 -5.74
CA MET A 77 5.25 -6.84 -6.79
C MET A 77 6.20 -5.74 -6.31
N ASP A 78 7.39 -5.72 -6.89
CA ASP A 78 8.31 -4.60 -6.71
C ASP A 78 7.85 -3.38 -7.53
N ILE A 79 7.94 -2.22 -6.90
CA ILE A 79 7.66 -0.91 -7.48
C ILE A 79 8.89 -0.02 -7.26
N TYR A 80 9.12 0.95 -8.14
CA TYR A 80 10.26 1.89 -8.05
C TYR A 80 9.85 3.35 -8.26
#